data_AF-A0AAE3M5G8-F1
#
_entry.id   AF-A0AAE3M5G8-F1
#
_cell.length_a   1.000
_cell.length_b   1.000
_cell.length_c   1.000
_cell.angle_alpha   90.00
_cell.angle_beta   90.00
_cell.angle_gamma   90.00
#
_symmetry.space_group_name_H-M   'P 1'
#
loop_
_entity.id
_entity.type
_entity.pdbx_description
1 polymer ?
#
loop_
_entity_poly.entity_id
_entity_poly.type
_entity_poly.pdbx_seq_one_letter_code
_entity_poly.pdbx_strand_id
1 'polypeptide(L)' 'MLKVLLLSVVLVGIVFVLMAIRILIQKNGKFPNLHIGSNKEMQKRGIACATTQDRQAQKDSIKIKPLHLEGEGESQTLSC' A
#
# COMPACT_ATOMS: atom_id res chain seq x y z
N MET A 1 -18.23 37.72 -20.39
CA MET A 1 -16.94 37.19 -19.92
C MET A 1 -16.95 36.89 -18.43
N LEU A 2 -17.14 37.87 -17.54
CA LEU A 2 -17.11 37.65 -16.09
C LEU A 2 -18.15 36.63 -15.57
N LYS A 3 -19.37 36.62 -16.15
CA LYS A 3 -20.42 35.64 -15.80
C LYS A 3 -19.98 34.19 -16.05
N VAL A 4 -19.24 33.94 -17.14
CA VAL A 4 -18.76 32.59 -17.50
C VAL A 4 -17.63 32.16 -16.57
N LEU A 5 -16.72 33.09 -16.20
CA LEU A 5 -15.68 32.82 -15.21
C LEU A 5 -16.25 32.49 -13.83
N LEU A 6 -17.26 33.24 -13.39
CA LEU A 6 -17.90 32.96 -12.10
C LEU A 6 -18.57 31.59 -12.10
N LEU A 7 -19.24 31.22 -13.21
CA LEU A 7 -19.87 29.93 -13.37
C LEU A 7 -18.85 28.78 -13.39
N SER A 8 -17.70 28.95 -14.04
CA SER A 8 -16.65 27.91 -14.06
C SER A 8 -16.00 27.69 -12.70
N VAL A 9 -15.69 28.77 -11.96
CA VAL A 9 -15.10 28.68 -10.62
C VAL A 9 -16.05 28.00 -9.64
N VAL A 10 -17.35 28.31 -9.69
CA VAL A 10 -18.36 27.65 -8.84
C VAL A 10 -18.45 26.16 -9.16
N LEU A 11 -18.48 25.80 -10.45
CA LEU A 11 -18.55 24.39 -10.87
C LEU A 11 -17.33 23.59 -10.38
N VAL A 12 -16.13 24.13 -10.56
CA VAL A 12 -14.88 23.51 -10.08
C VAL A 12 -14.85 23.44 -8.55
N GLY A 13 -15.30 24.49 -7.87
CA GLY A 13 -15.40 24.54 -6.41
C GLY A 13 -16.28 23.42 -5.86
N ILE A 14 -17.45 23.16 -6.48
CA ILE A 14 -18.35 22.07 -6.08
C ILE A 14 -17.65 20.71 -6.21
N VAL A 15 -16.88 20.47 -7.28
CA VAL A 15 -16.12 19.21 -7.47
C VAL A 15 -15.11 19.01 -6.34
N PHE A 16 -14.34 20.04 -5.97
CA PHE A 16 -13.38 19.95 -4.87
C PHE A 16 -14.05 19.73 -3.52
N VAL A 17 -15.19 20.38 -3.27
CA VAL A 17 -15.97 20.17 -2.03
C VAL A 17 -16.47 18.74 -1.93
N LEU A 18 -17.03 18.19 -3.01
CA LEU A 18 -17.47 16.79 -3.05
C LEU A 18 -16.30 15.82 -2.84
N MET A 19 -15.14 16.10 -3.43
CA MET A 19 -13.93 15.31 -3.23
C MET A 19 -13.44 15.37 -1.77
N ALA A 20 -13.42 16.56 -1.16
CA ALA A 20 -13.03 16.74 0.24
C ALA A 20 -13.96 15.98 1.19
N ILE A 21 -15.28 16.09 1.00
CA ILE A 21 -16.28 15.35 1.79
C ILE A 21 -16.06 13.83 1.64
N ARG A 22 -15.76 13.33 0.43
CA ARG A 22 -15.47 11.90 0.20
C ARG A 22 -14.22 11.45 0.96
N ILE A 23 -13.19 12.27 1.04
CA ILE A 23 -11.97 11.97 1.82
C ILE A 23 -12.29 11.94 3.32
N LEU A 24 -13.11 12.86 3.83
CA LEU A 24 -13.51 12.90 5.24
C LEU A 24 -14.47 11.78 5.65
N ILE A 25 -15.36 11.34 4.74
CA ILE A 25 -16.33 10.25 4.99
C ILE A 25 -15.68 8.86 4.87
N GLN A 26 -14.51 8.74 4.23
CA GLN A 26 -13.79 7.47 4.20
C GLN A 26 -13.56 6.97 5.64
N LYS A 27 -14.17 5.83 5.95
CA LYS A 27 -14.51 5.24 7.27
C LYS A 27 -13.44 5.27 8.38
N ASN A 28 -12.22 5.71 8.12
CA ASN A 28 -11.20 5.86 9.13
C ASN A 28 -10.32 7.11 9.00
N GLY A 29 -10.42 7.96 7.96
CA GLY A 29 -9.61 9.19 7.76
C GLY A 29 -8.07 9.05 7.90
N LYS A 30 -7.61 7.86 8.24
CA LYS A 30 -6.25 7.45 8.52
C LYS A 30 -5.77 6.84 7.24
N PHE A 31 -4.69 7.43 6.72
CA PHE A 31 -3.92 6.80 5.67
C PHE A 31 -3.58 5.38 6.15
N PRO A 32 -3.92 4.33 5.37
CA PRO A 32 -3.56 2.97 5.74
C PRO A 32 -2.05 2.91 5.98
N ASN A 33 -1.61 2.07 6.93
CA ASN A 33 -0.19 1.95 7.25
C ASN A 33 0.61 1.69 5.96
N LEU A 34 1.42 2.68 5.54
CA LEU A 34 2.24 2.60 4.34
C LEU A 34 3.43 1.66 4.53
N HIS A 35 3.77 1.35 5.79
CA HIS A 35 4.77 0.33 6.08
C HIS A 35 4.25 -1.04 5.64
N ILE A 36 4.83 -1.57 4.56
CA ILE A 36 4.56 -2.92 4.02
C ILE A 36 4.66 -3.95 5.15
N GLY A 37 5.68 -3.84 6.02
CA GLY A 37 5.92 -4.79 7.11
C GLY A 37 4.87 -4.74 8.24
N SER A 38 4.27 -3.58 8.52
CA SER A 38 3.33 -3.41 9.64
C SER A 38 1.86 -3.55 9.23
N ASN A 39 1.58 -3.67 7.92
CA ASN A 39 0.23 -3.77 7.40
C ASN A 39 -0.21 -5.25 7.22
N LYS A 40 -1.05 -5.73 8.14
CA LYS A 40 -1.61 -7.10 8.11
C LYS A 40 -2.38 -7.41 6.82
N GLU A 41 -3.02 -6.40 6.22
CA GLU A 41 -3.77 -6.57 4.98
C GLU A 41 -2.84 -6.74 3.75
N MET A 42 -1.62 -6.17 3.78
CA MET A 42 -0.63 -6.43 2.72
C MET A 42 0.00 -7.82 2.84
N GLN A 43 0.26 -8.26 4.08
CA GLN A 43 0.80 -9.60 4.34
C GLN A 43 -0.17 -10.69 3.87
N LYS A 44 -1.48 -10.53 4.11
CA LYS A 44 -2.51 -11.46 3.60
C LYS A 44 -2.53 -11.56 2.07
N ARG A 45 -2.13 -10.51 1.36
CA ARG A 45 -2.03 -10.49 -0.10
C ARG A 45 -0.69 -11.05 -0.62
N GLY A 46 0.20 -11.50 0.26
CA GLY A 46 1.52 -12.04 -0.09
C GLY A 46 2.55 -10.97 -0.49
N ILE A 47 2.31 -9.69 -0.19
CA ILE A 47 3.21 -8.60 -0.58
C ILE A 47 4.23 -8.37 0.55
N ALA A 48 5.50 -8.69 0.26
CA ALA A 48 6.62 -8.58 1.19
C ALA A 48 7.47 -7.32 0.94
N CYS A 49 8.29 -6.92 1.93
CA CYS A 49 9.23 -5.80 1.79
C CYS A 49 10.22 -6.06 0.64
N ALA A 50 10.74 -4.99 0.01
CA ALA A 50 11.75 -5.09 -1.05
C ALA A 50 12.93 -5.98 -0.61
N THR A 51 13.48 -5.74 0.59
CA THR A 51 14.57 -6.55 1.17
C THR A 51 14.22 -8.03 1.29
N THR A 52 12.97 -8.35 1.62
CA THR A 52 12.50 -9.74 1.72
C THR A 52 12.36 -10.37 0.34
N GLN A 53 11.85 -9.63 -0.65
CA GLN A 53 11.77 -10.08 -2.05
C GLN A 53 13.18 -10.32 -2.62
N ASP A 54 14.12 -9.41 -2.37
CA ASP A 54 15.51 -9.55 -2.79
C ASP A 54 16.16 -10.80 -2.18
N ARG A 55 15.97 -11.04 -0.87
CA ARG A 55 16.49 -12.26 -0.21
C ARG A 55 15.85 -13.54 -0.75
N GLN A 56 14.57 -13.53 -1.12
CA GLN A 56 13.90 -14.66 -1.77
C GLN A 56 14.47 -14.91 -3.17
N ALA A 57 14.62 -13.86 -3.98
CA ALA A 57 15.20 -13.97 -5.33
C ALA A 57 16.66 -14.46 -5.31
N GLN A 58 17.45 -14.04 -4.31
CA GLN A 58 18.80 -14.58 -4.08
C GLN A 58 18.78 -16.06 -3.70
N LYS A 59 17.84 -16.49 -2.86
CA LYS A 59 17.70 -17.91 -2.50
C LYS A 59 17.24 -18.78 -3.68
N ASP A 60 16.37 -18.25 -4.55
CA ASP A 60 15.88 -18.98 -5.72
C ASP A 60 16.95 -19.12 -6.82
N SER A 61 17.86 -18.16 -6.94
CA SER A 61 19.02 -18.25 -7.84
C SER A 61 20.11 -19.20 -7.31
N ILE A 62 20.18 -19.42 -5.99
CA ILE A 62 21.02 -20.44 -5.32
C ILE A 62 20.20 -21.74 -5.15
N LYS A 63 19.50 -22.20 -6.20
CA LYS A 63 18.71 -23.45 -6.17
C LYS A 63 19.28 -24.56 -7.05
N ILE A 64 20.59 -24.57 -7.25
CA ILE A 64 21.31 -25.77 -7.70
C ILE A 64 21.65 -26.61 -6.43
N LYS A 65 20.66 -27.38 -5.92
CA LYS A 65 20.62 -28.55 -4.96
C LYS A 65 21.63 -28.69 -3.77
N PRO A 66 21.35 -29.50 -2.71
CA PRO A 66 20.08 -30.00 -2.14
C PRO A 66 20.03 -29.95 -0.57
N LEU A 67 18.92 -30.49 -0.02
CA LEU A 67 18.76 -31.13 1.30
C LEU A 67 18.46 -30.27 2.55
N HIS A 68 17.20 -30.41 2.97
CA HIS A 68 16.68 -30.35 4.34
C HIS A 68 16.98 -29.10 5.18
N LEU A 69 16.16 -28.07 4.99
CA LEU A 69 15.72 -27.23 6.10
C LEU A 69 14.22 -26.97 5.90
N GLU A 70 13.41 -27.91 6.39
CA GLU A 70 12.08 -27.58 6.89
C GLU A 70 12.32 -26.72 8.14
N GLY A 71 12.57 -25.43 7.90
CA GLY A 71 12.82 -24.43 8.92
C GLY A 71 11.69 -23.42 8.86
N GLU A 72 10.76 -23.59 9.78
CA GLU A 72 9.78 -22.65 10.29
C GLU A 72 9.19 -21.62 9.34
N GLY A 73 7.86 -21.67 9.24
CA GLY A 73 7.08 -20.48 8.98
C GLY A 73 7.34 -19.43 10.05
N GLU A 74 8.33 -18.57 9.84
CA GLU A 74 8.38 -17.27 10.47
C GLU A 74 7.58 -16.30 9.60
N SER A 75 6.27 -16.53 9.59
CA SER A 75 5.34 -15.46 9.34
C SER A 75 5.39 -14.57 10.57
N GLN A 76 5.72 -13.31 10.34
CA GLN A 76 5.53 -12.16 11.23
C GLN A 76 6.74 -11.78 12.08
N THR A 77 7.10 -10.51 11.93
CA THR A 77 7.93 -9.69 12.84
C THR A 77 9.44 -9.78 12.71
N LEU A 78 9.98 -9.78 11.50
CA LEU A 78 11.23 -9.05 11.29
C LEU A 78 10.89 -7.79 10.50
N SER A 79 11.10 -6.68 11.18
CA SER A 79 11.01 -5.32 10.68
C SER A 79 11.47 -5.24 9.22
N CYS A 80 10.77 -4.43 8.43
CA CYS A 80 11.47 -3.76 7.34
C CYS A 80 12.76 -3.14 7.88
#